data_AF-A0AB35Q628-F1
#
_entry.id   AF-A0AB35Q628-F1
#
_cell.length_a   1.000
_cell.length_b   1.000
_cell.length_c   1.000
_cell.angle_alpha   90.00
_cell.angle_beta   90.00
_cell.angle_gamma   90.00
#
_symmetry.space_group_name_H-M   'P 1'
#
loop_
_entity.id
_entity.type
_entity.pdbx_description
1 polymer ?
#
loop_
_entity_poly.entity_id
_entity_poly.type
_entity_poly.pdbx_seq_one_letter_code
_entity_poly.pdbx_strand_id
1 'polypeptide(L)' 'MSYLGSKAASGVYQKIIAEMPPHDVYIETHLGGGAVMLRKPPAKVNFGIDIDPQTIEAFNQG' A
#
# COMPACT_ATOMS: atom_id res chain seq x y z
N MET A 1 -3.09 3.52 -14.36
CA MET A 1 -2.23 4.72 -14.49
C MET A 1 -0.87 4.40 -13.87
N SER A 2 0.26 4.67 -14.52
CA SER A 2 1.58 4.46 -13.92
C SER A 2 1.87 5.59 -12.92
N TYR A 3 1.93 5.26 -11.64
CA TYR A 3 2.27 6.22 -10.57
C TYR A 3 3.79 6.24 -10.35
N LEU A 4 4.40 7.43 -10.43
CA LEU A 4 5.84 7.60 -10.21
C LEU A 4 6.20 7.23 -8.76
N GLY A 5 7.22 6.39 -8.57
CA GLY A 5 7.60 5.90 -7.23
C GLY A 5 6.78 4.69 -6.72
N SER A 6 5.90 4.13 -7.57
CA SER A 6 5.13 2.93 -7.25
C SER A 6 6.03 1.76 -6.85
N LYS A 7 5.71 1.16 -5.69
CA LYS A 7 6.37 -0.06 -5.22
C LYS A 7 5.96 -1.30 -6.02
N ALA A 8 4.87 -1.23 -6.81
CA ALA A 8 4.49 -2.26 -7.76
C ALA A 8 5.37 -2.23 -9.03
N ALA A 9 5.53 -1.05 -9.65
CA ALA A 9 6.29 -0.90 -10.89
C ALA A 9 7.78 -1.23 -10.72
N SER A 10 8.34 -0.96 -9.55
CA SER A 10 9.73 -1.28 -9.21
C SER A 10 9.96 -2.72 -8.73
N GLY A 11 8.89 -3.51 -8.51
CA GLY A 11 9.00 -4.85 -7.92
C GLY A 11 9.58 -4.86 -6.50
N VAL A 12 9.56 -3.72 -5.80
CA VAL A 12 10.13 -3.59 -4.45
C VAL A 12 9.15 -4.08 -3.38
N TYR A 13 7.85 -4.10 -3.67
CA TYR A 13 6.84 -4.50 -2.70
C TYR A 13 7.06 -5.92 -2.14
N GLN A 14 7.54 -6.88 -2.93
CA GLN A 14 7.81 -8.23 -2.42
C GLN A 14 8.86 -8.22 -1.31
N LYS A 15 9.95 -7.46 -1.50
CA LYS A 15 11.01 -7.36 -0.51
C LYS A 15 10.51 -6.68 0.77
N ILE A 16 9.70 -5.61 0.64
CA ILE A 16 9.11 -4.95 1.81
C ILE A 16 8.26 -5.93 2.61
N ILE A 17 7.38 -6.69 1.94
CA ILE A 17 6.49 -7.67 2.60
C ILE A 17 7.29 -8.77 3.29
N ALA A 18 8.36 -9.27 2.66
CA ALA A 18 9.18 -10.33 3.23
C ALA A 18 9.85 -9.92 4.55
N GLU A 19 10.15 -8.64 4.72
CA GLU A 19 10.74 -8.07 5.94
C GLU A 19 9.69 -7.68 7.00
N MET A 20 8.39 -7.78 6.70
CA MET A 20 7.34 -7.45 7.66
C MET A 20 7.23 -8.52 8.75
N PRO A 21 7.34 -8.16 10.04
CA PRO A 21 6.95 -9.06 11.11
C PRO A 21 5.43 -9.27 11.11
N PRO A 22 4.93 -10.36 11.72
CA PRO A 22 3.50 -10.52 11.99
C PRO A 22 2.95 -9.31 12.73
N HIS A 23 1.81 -8.78 12.27
CA HIS A 23 1.22 -7.56 12.81
C HIS A 23 -0.30 -7.61 12.73
N ASP A 24 -0.95 -7.03 13.73
CA ASP A 24 -2.39 -6.86 13.76
C ASP A 24 -2.84 -5.59 13.04
N VAL A 25 -2.00 -4.55 13.02
CA VAL A 25 -2.29 -3.25 12.43
C VAL A 25 -1.21 -2.89 11.41
N TYR A 26 -1.64 -2.48 10.23
CA TYR A 26 -0.78 -1.95 9.20
C TYR A 26 -1.16 -0.50 8.87
N ILE A 27 -0.16 0.37 8.73
CA ILE A 27 -0.36 1.79 8.42
C ILE A 27 0.54 2.14 7.25
N GLU A 28 -0.05 2.54 6.13
CA GLU A 28 0.65 3.04 4.95
C GLU A 28 0.37 4.54 4.82
N THR A 29 1.32 5.35 5.28
CA THR A 29 1.17 6.82 5.38
C THR A 29 1.23 7.55 4.04
N HIS A 30 1.73 6.86 3.01
CA HIS A 30 1.88 7.35 1.64
C HIS A 30 1.39 6.23 0.72
N LEU A 31 0.07 6.06 0.68
CA LEU A 31 -0.60 4.94 0.04
C LEU A 31 -0.20 4.82 -1.44
N GLY A 32 -0.22 5.93 -2.19
CA GLY A 32 -0.14 5.90 -3.64
C GLY A 32 -1.12 4.87 -4.21
N GLY A 33 -0.63 3.93 -5.01
CA GLY A 33 -1.45 2.82 -5.54
C GLY A 33 -1.69 1.64 -4.56
N GLY A 34 -1.29 1.75 -3.29
CA GLY A 34 -1.51 0.73 -2.25
C GLY A 34 -0.85 -0.62 -2.54
N ALA A 35 0.27 -0.62 -3.28
CA ALA A 35 0.88 -1.84 -3.80
C ALA A 35 1.24 -2.85 -2.69
N VAL A 36 1.70 -2.34 -1.54
CA VAL A 36 2.09 -3.14 -0.38
C VAL A 36 0.84 -3.56 0.39
N MET A 37 -0.04 -2.62 0.75
CA MET A 37 -1.30 -2.92 1.45
C MET A 37 -2.12 -4.02 0.77
N LEU A 38 -2.24 -3.98 -0.55
CA LEU A 38 -3.06 -4.92 -1.32
C LEU A 38 -2.46 -6.33 -1.45
N ARG A 39 -1.16 -6.50 -1.17
CA ARG A 39 -0.43 -7.75 -1.44
C ARG A 39 0.20 -8.40 -0.21
N LYS A 40 0.38 -7.65 0.89
CA LYS A 40 0.84 -8.21 2.15
C LYS A 40 -0.18 -9.24 2.69
N PRO A 41 0.21 -10.16 3.58
CA PRO A 41 -0.75 -10.96 4.34
C PRO A 41 -1.76 -10.07 5.08
N PRO A 42 -3.03 -10.50 5.23
CA PRO A 42 -4.06 -9.72 5.93
C PRO A 42 -3.61 -9.33 7.34
N ALA A 43 -3.82 -8.05 7.68
CA ALA A 43 -3.81 -7.58 9.08
C ALA A 43 -5.25 -7.38 9.53
N LYS A 44 -5.49 -7.38 10.85
CA LYS A 44 -6.83 -7.14 11.42
C LYS A 44 -7.34 -5.75 11.04
N VAL A 45 -6.45 -4.76 10.99
CA VAL A 45 -6.77 -3.38 10.64
C VAL A 45 -5.71 -2.83 9.70
N ASN A 46 -6.15 -2.10 8.66
CA ASN A 46 -5.27 -1.41 7.72
C ASN A 46 -5.68 0.06 7.64
N PHE A 47 -4.72 0.98 7.73
CA PHE A 47 -4.90 2.41 7.52
C PHE A 47 -4.11 2.83 6.27
N GLY A 48 -4.82 3.34 5.27
CA GLY A 48 -4.24 3.93 4.05
C GLY A 48 -4.42 5.43 4.08
N ILE A 49 -3.31 6.15 4.03
CA ILE A 49 -3.29 7.61 4.07
C ILE A 49 -2.52 8.09 2.85
N ASP A 50 -3.07 9.10 2.19
CA ASP A 50 -2.39 9.85 1.16
C ASP A 50 -2.82 11.30 1.28
N ILE A 51 -1.93 12.22 0.89
CA ILE A 51 -2.24 13.64 0.85
C ILE A 51 -3.12 13.98 -0.35
N ASP A 52 -3.01 13.20 -1.43
CA ASP A 52 -3.78 13.41 -2.64
C ASP A 52 -5.17 12.75 -2.52
N PRO A 53 -6.27 13.52 -2.45
CA PRO A 53 -7.60 12.97 -2.35
C PRO A 53 -8.01 12.15 -3.59
N GLN A 54 -7.45 12.45 -4.78
CA GLN A 54 -7.73 11.66 -5.99
C GLN A 54 -7.12 10.26 -5.89
N THR A 55 -5.95 10.14 -5.26
CA THR A 55 -5.32 8.86 -4.98
C THR A 55 -6.17 8.01 -4.02
N ILE A 56 -6.71 8.62 -2.96
CA ILE A 56 -7.63 7.93 -2.03
C ILE A 56 -8.91 7.50 -2.74
N GLU A 57 -9.52 8.38 -3.53
CA GLU A 57 -10.73 8.06 -4.28
C GLU A 57 -10.50 6.93 -5.29
N ALA A 58 -9.41 6.99 -6.06
CA ALA A 58 -9.05 5.95 -7.01
C ALA A 58 -8.79 4.60 -6.34
N PHE A 59 -8.17 4.59 -5.15
CA PHE A 59 -7.96 3.37 -4.38
C PHE A 59 -9.29 2.74 -3.91
N ASN A 60 -10.25 3.56 -3.46
CA ASN A 60 -11.55 3.09 -2.99
C ASN A 60 -12.49 2.60 -4.12
N GLN A 61 -12.16 2.89 -5.38
CA GLN A 61 -12.93 2.45 -6.55
C GLN A 61 -12.46 1.10 -7.12
N GLY A 62 -11.31 0.59 -6.66
CA GLY A 62 -10.76 -0.72 -7.06
C GLY A 62 -11.22 -1.86 -6.15
#